data_AF-A0A7X7K437-F1
#
_entry.id   AF-A0A7X7K437-F1
#
_cell.length_a   1.000
_cell.length_b   1.000
_cell.length_c   1.000
_cell.angle_alpha   90.00
_cell.angle_beta   90.00
_cell.angle_gamma   90.00
#
_symmetry.space_group_name_H-M   'P 1'
#
loop_
_entity.id
_entity.type
_entity.pdbx_description
1 polymer ?
#
loop_
_entity_poly.entity_id
_entity_poly.type
_entity_poly.pdbx_seq_one_letter_code
_entity_poly.pdbx_strand_id
1 'polypeptide(L)'
;MVRNTRRTRIQTLGLVGLGLALLALAIWRVGTGLGAWGRGQGISPDGTATPTSWPSARLASPEYGLQAFLWWDEDVARRDLQLIQDTGFGWVKQQVGWRDVEGMAKSYFDWYFTDRIVADAEAAGLDILFRLDSEPVWTVPERGTTSSNGPPDNPQDFGDFCHAMAERYQGRVRAYQVWNEPNLAREWGGWPPDPDGYVELLRA
;
A
#
# COMPACT_ATOMS: atom_id res chain seq x y z
N MET A 1 -65.91 -64.73 -14.61
CA MET A 1 -65.67 -64.58 -13.16
C MET A 1 -64.22 -64.10 -12.98
N VAL A 2 -63.98 -63.02 -12.22
CA VAL A 2 -62.67 -62.52 -11.67
C VAL A 2 -61.71 -61.84 -12.68
N ARG A 3 -61.57 -60.49 -12.68
CA ARG A 3 -60.52 -59.61 -12.07
C ARG A 3 -59.06 -59.96 -12.51
N ASN A 4 -58.09 -59.07 -12.72
CA ASN A 4 -57.88 -57.71 -12.22
C ASN A 4 -56.73 -56.98 -12.95
N THR A 5 -56.84 -55.67 -12.92
CA THR A 5 -55.93 -54.60 -13.36
C THR A 5 -54.65 -54.53 -12.51
N ARG A 6 -53.45 -54.57 -13.12
CA ARG A 6 -52.18 -54.14 -12.49
C ARG A 6 -51.21 -53.61 -13.53
N ARG A 7 -51.24 -52.31 -13.82
CA ARG A 7 -50.09 -51.56 -14.39
C ARG A 7 -50.37 -50.04 -14.38
N THR A 8 -50.57 -49.46 -13.19
CA THR A 8 -50.70 -47.99 -13.06
C THR A 8 -50.41 -47.50 -11.63
N ARG A 9 -49.34 -48.00 -10.99
CA ARG A 9 -48.96 -47.54 -9.63
C ARG A 9 -47.47 -47.27 -9.38
N ILE A 10 -46.61 -47.34 -10.40
CA ILE A 10 -45.15 -47.17 -10.19
C ILE A 10 -44.64 -45.78 -10.63
N GLN A 11 -45.41 -45.00 -11.41
CA GLN A 11 -44.90 -43.71 -11.90
C GLN A 11 -45.22 -42.49 -11.01
N THR A 12 -46.06 -42.62 -9.99
CA THR A 12 -46.46 -41.48 -9.13
C THR A 12 -45.62 -41.31 -7.86
N LEU A 13 -44.80 -42.29 -7.46
CA LEU A 13 -43.94 -42.15 -6.26
C LEU A 13 -42.56 -41.53 -6.53
N GLY A 14 -42.06 -41.56 -7.77
CA GLY A 14 -40.74 -40.98 -8.10
C GLY A 14 -40.73 -39.45 -8.17
N LEU A 15 -41.83 -38.83 -8.57
CA LEU A 15 -41.92 -37.37 -8.78
C LEU A 15 -42.16 -36.58 -7.49
N VAL A 16 -42.80 -37.17 -6.47
CA VAL A 16 -43.02 -36.52 -5.17
C VAL A 16 -41.71 -36.49 -4.35
N GLY A 17 -40.90 -37.54 -4.44
CA GLY A 17 -39.58 -37.60 -3.77
C GLY A 17 -38.57 -36.60 -4.35
N LEU A 18 -38.54 -36.43 -5.67
CA LEU A 18 -37.64 -35.47 -6.32
C LEU A 18 -38.06 -34.01 -6.05
N GLY A 19 -39.37 -33.73 -6.01
CA GLY A 19 -39.91 -32.41 -5.70
C GLY A 19 -39.63 -31.97 -4.26
N LEU A 20 -39.75 -32.88 -3.28
CA LEU A 20 -39.42 -32.60 -1.88
C LEU A 20 -37.90 -32.45 -1.65
N ALA A 21 -37.07 -33.20 -2.36
CA ALA A 21 -35.62 -33.05 -2.29
C ALA A 21 -35.13 -31.71 -2.89
N LEU A 22 -35.74 -31.24 -3.98
CA LEU A 22 -35.43 -29.95 -4.58
C LEU A 22 -35.96 -28.77 -3.74
N LEU A 23 -37.11 -28.92 -3.07
CA LEU A 23 -37.60 -27.93 -2.11
C LEU A 23 -36.71 -27.84 -0.87
N ALA A 24 -36.23 -28.97 -0.34
CA ALA A 24 -35.31 -29.01 0.79
C ALA A 24 -33.94 -28.38 0.44
N LEU A 25 -33.43 -28.59 -0.78
CA LEU A 25 -32.19 -27.98 -1.26
C LEU A 25 -32.33 -26.47 -1.50
N ALA A 26 -33.51 -26.02 -1.96
CA ALA A 26 -33.83 -24.60 -2.09
C ALA A 26 -34.00 -23.90 -0.73
N ILE A 27 -34.65 -24.55 0.23
CA ILE A 27 -34.79 -24.03 1.61
C ILE A 27 -33.44 -24.04 2.33
N TRP A 28 -32.53 -24.97 2.04
CA TRP A 28 -31.14 -24.91 2.53
C TRP A 28 -30.34 -23.78 1.89
N ARG A 29 -30.53 -23.49 0.59
CA ARG A 29 -29.89 -22.34 -0.08
C ARG A 29 -30.47 -20.98 0.32
N VAL A 30 -31.74 -20.90 0.68
CA VAL A 30 -32.36 -19.66 1.19
C VAL A 30 -32.13 -19.50 2.71
N GLY A 31 -32.11 -20.60 3.46
CA GLY A 31 -31.86 -20.62 4.91
C GLY A 31 -30.39 -20.41 5.30
N THR A 32 -29.44 -20.70 4.41
CA THR A 32 -28.02 -20.33 4.58
C THR A 32 -27.66 -19.00 3.90
N GLY A 33 -28.56 -18.43 3.08
CA GLY A 33 -28.37 -17.14 2.39
C GLY A 33 -28.85 -15.92 3.19
N LEU A 34 -29.55 -16.12 4.31
CA LEU A 34 -29.99 -15.05 5.23
C LEU A 34 -29.28 -15.08 6.60
N GLY A 35 -28.31 -15.97 6.77
CA GLY A 35 -27.50 -16.09 7.98
C GLY A 35 -26.06 -15.67 7.69
N ALA A 36 -25.59 -14.66 8.43
CA ALA A 36 -24.22 -14.15 8.44
C ALA A 36 -23.79 -13.35 7.19
N TRP A 37 -24.53 -12.28 6.87
CA TRP A 37 -23.82 -10.99 6.94
C TRP A 37 -23.45 -10.84 8.40
N GLY A 38 -22.31 -11.42 8.78
CA GLY A 38 -21.65 -10.96 9.99
C GLY A 38 -21.53 -9.47 9.75
N ARG A 39 -22.27 -8.66 10.51
CA ARG A 39 -21.77 -7.32 10.82
C ARG A 39 -20.35 -7.62 11.23
N GLY A 40 -19.38 -7.29 10.36
CA GLY A 40 -17.97 -7.46 10.69
C GLY A 40 -17.88 -6.94 12.10
N GLN A 41 -17.37 -7.77 13.03
CA GLN A 41 -17.25 -7.35 14.41
C GLN A 41 -16.68 -5.96 14.32
N GLY A 42 -17.51 -4.97 14.68
CA GLY A 42 -17.11 -3.59 14.57
C GLY A 42 -15.96 -3.57 15.53
N ILE A 43 -14.74 -3.54 14.97
CA ILE A 43 -13.56 -3.21 15.72
C ILE A 43 -13.88 -1.77 16.10
N SER A 44 -14.56 -1.63 17.23
CA SER A 44 -14.70 -0.35 17.87
C SER A 44 -13.26 -0.01 18.17
N PRO A 45 -12.69 1.06 17.61
CA PRO A 45 -11.36 1.45 17.98
C PRO A 45 -11.41 1.74 19.48
N ASP A 46 -10.98 0.77 20.29
CA ASP A 46 -11.04 0.81 21.76
C ASP A 46 -9.98 1.77 22.36
N GLY A 47 -9.38 2.59 21.52
CA GLY A 47 -8.59 3.75 21.93
C GLY A 47 -9.08 4.96 21.17
N THR A 48 -9.36 6.05 21.90
CA THR A 48 -9.24 7.37 21.28
C THR A 48 -7.78 7.47 20.83
N ALA A 49 -7.53 7.53 19.52
CA ALA A 49 -6.18 7.72 19.00
C ALA A 49 -5.63 9.02 19.61
N THR A 50 -4.71 8.90 20.55
CA THR A 50 -3.98 10.06 21.06
C THR A 50 -3.01 10.46 19.96
N PRO A 51 -3.10 11.70 19.42
CA PRO A 51 -2.12 12.16 18.45
C PRO A 51 -0.74 12.02 19.05
N THR A 52 0.17 11.35 18.36
CA THR A 52 1.57 11.31 18.80
C THR A 52 2.08 12.74 18.93
N SER A 53 2.62 13.08 20.10
CA SER A 53 3.14 14.42 20.39
C SER A 53 4.47 14.63 19.67
N TRP A 54 4.42 14.82 18.35
CA TRP A 54 5.55 15.24 17.56
C TRP A 54 5.70 16.77 17.64
N PRO A 55 6.92 17.32 17.52
CA PRO A 55 7.08 18.74 17.28
C PRO A 55 6.24 19.12 16.07
N SER A 56 5.20 19.94 16.28
CA SER A 56 4.36 20.37 15.17
C SER A 56 5.17 21.34 14.31
N ALA A 57 5.61 20.90 13.13
CA ALA A 57 6.06 21.83 12.10
C ALA A 57 4.87 22.74 11.76
N ARG A 58 5.04 24.06 11.93
CA ARG A 58 4.04 25.02 11.50
C ARG A 58 4.22 25.27 10.01
N LEU A 59 3.26 24.80 9.22
CA LEU A 59 3.15 25.10 7.79
C LEU A 59 2.32 26.37 7.60
N ALA A 60 2.64 27.18 6.59
CA ALA A 60 1.88 28.36 6.21
C ALA A 60 0.66 27.98 5.35
N SER A 61 -0.20 27.09 5.85
CA SER A 61 -1.28 26.47 5.08
C SER A 61 -2.32 27.48 4.54
N PRO A 62 -2.79 27.34 3.29
CA PRO A 62 -2.42 26.29 2.33
C PRO A 62 -1.07 26.58 1.66
N GLU A 63 -0.23 25.55 1.61
CA GLU A 63 0.98 25.53 0.79
C GLU A 63 0.75 24.53 -0.35
N TYR A 64 1.34 24.79 -1.51
CA TYR A 64 1.16 23.97 -2.71
C TYR A 64 2.50 23.37 -3.15
N GLY A 65 2.43 22.15 -3.69
CA GLY A 65 3.59 21.48 -4.27
C GLY A 65 3.30 20.76 -5.58
N LEU A 66 4.39 20.38 -6.25
CA LEU A 66 4.37 19.63 -7.50
C LEU A 66 5.22 18.35 -7.37
N GLN A 67 4.76 17.27 -8.02
CA GLN A 67 5.58 16.08 -8.23
C GLN A 67 6.60 16.38 -9.34
N ALA A 68 7.86 16.02 -9.13
CA ALA A 68 8.90 16.04 -10.15
C ALA A 68 9.67 14.72 -10.19
N PHE A 69 10.49 14.54 -11.23
CA PHE A 69 11.39 13.39 -11.40
C PHE A 69 12.83 13.89 -11.56
N LEU A 70 13.52 14.04 -10.45
CA LEU A 70 14.79 14.75 -10.29
C LEU A 70 16.00 13.81 -10.23
N TRP A 71 15.82 12.50 -10.44
CA TRP A 71 16.85 11.51 -10.13
C TRP A 71 17.92 11.38 -11.23
N TRP A 72 17.52 11.16 -12.49
CA TRP A 72 18.44 10.65 -13.51
C TRP A 72 19.15 11.70 -14.37
N ASP A 73 18.47 12.82 -14.66
CA ASP A 73 19.01 13.88 -15.51
C ASP A 73 19.05 15.19 -14.70
N GLU A 74 20.26 15.61 -14.35
CA GLU A 74 20.50 16.75 -13.47
C GLU A 74 20.16 18.09 -14.11
N ASP A 75 20.31 18.20 -15.43
CA ASP A 75 19.96 19.43 -16.16
C ASP A 75 18.45 19.57 -16.25
N VAL A 76 17.74 18.47 -16.50
CA VAL A 76 16.28 18.41 -16.42
C VAL A 76 15.80 18.68 -14.99
N ALA A 77 16.44 18.10 -13.98
CA ALA A 77 16.08 18.30 -12.58
C ALA A 77 16.17 19.77 -12.18
N ARG A 78 17.29 20.44 -12.49
CA ARG A 78 17.49 21.86 -12.18
C ARG A 78 16.52 22.76 -12.93
N ARG A 79 16.27 22.47 -14.22
CA ARG A 79 15.24 23.16 -15.00
C ARG A 79 13.86 23.03 -14.34
N ASP A 80 13.48 21.83 -13.93
CA ASP A 80 12.14 21.58 -13.38
C ASP A 80 11.95 22.22 -12.01
N LEU A 81 12.98 22.22 -11.16
CA LEU A 81 12.96 22.98 -9.90
C LEU A 81 12.78 24.48 -10.14
N GLN A 82 13.47 25.04 -11.14
CA GLN A 82 13.27 26.44 -11.53
C GLN A 82 11.84 26.71 -12.00
N LEU A 83 11.24 25.82 -12.79
CA LEU A 83 9.86 25.97 -13.25
C LEU A 83 8.84 25.89 -12.10
N ILE A 84 9.08 25.01 -11.11
CA ILE A 84 8.25 24.92 -9.89
C ILE A 84 8.31 26.25 -9.13
N GLN A 85 9.50 26.82 -8.98
CA GLN A 85 9.69 28.11 -8.32
C GLN A 85 9.03 29.25 -9.10
N ASP A 86 9.23 29.32 -10.43
CA ASP A 86 8.66 30.37 -11.30
C ASP A 86 7.12 30.36 -11.30
N THR A 87 6.51 29.20 -11.06
CA THR A 87 5.05 29.05 -10.96
C THR A 87 4.49 29.37 -9.56
N GLY A 88 5.36 29.70 -8.60
CA GLY A 88 4.99 30.12 -7.25
C GLY A 88 4.68 28.98 -6.28
N PHE A 89 5.04 27.74 -6.61
CA PHE A 89 4.92 26.61 -5.69
C PHE A 89 6.10 26.62 -4.72
N GLY A 90 5.84 26.24 -3.46
CA GLY A 90 6.86 26.17 -2.42
C GLY A 90 7.38 24.77 -2.16
N TRP A 91 6.71 23.74 -2.68
CA TRP A 91 7.01 22.34 -2.39
C TRP A 91 7.32 21.51 -3.64
N VAL A 92 8.26 20.58 -3.51
CA VAL A 92 8.52 19.55 -4.50
C VAL A 92 8.44 18.16 -3.88
N LYS A 93 7.74 17.24 -4.56
CA LYS A 93 7.71 15.83 -4.21
C LYS A 93 8.58 15.02 -5.16
N GLN A 94 9.45 14.19 -4.58
CA GLN A 94 10.36 13.30 -5.30
C GLN A 94 10.30 11.88 -4.73
N GLN A 95 10.30 10.87 -5.61
CA GLN A 95 10.47 9.48 -5.20
C GLN A 95 11.95 9.19 -4.90
N VAL A 96 12.22 8.47 -3.82
CA VAL A 96 13.53 7.92 -3.49
C VAL A 96 13.37 6.41 -3.38
N GLY A 97 13.94 5.67 -4.33
CA GLY A 97 14.00 4.23 -4.25
C GLY A 97 15.01 3.80 -3.20
N TRP A 98 14.59 3.01 -2.23
CA TRP A 98 15.46 2.46 -1.19
C TRP A 98 16.64 1.70 -1.80
N ARG A 99 16.37 0.88 -2.83
CA ARG A 99 17.41 0.18 -3.60
C ARG A 99 18.42 1.08 -4.29
N ASP A 100 18.03 2.29 -4.68
CA ASP A 100 18.89 3.22 -5.39
C ASP A 100 19.84 3.95 -4.43
N VAL A 101 19.50 3.95 -3.13
CA VAL A 101 20.31 4.57 -2.08
C VAL A 101 21.13 3.54 -1.31
N GLU A 102 20.54 2.43 -0.84
CA GLU A 102 21.24 1.42 -0.01
C GLU A 102 21.81 0.25 -0.83
N GLY A 103 21.49 0.19 -2.12
CA GLY A 103 22.15 -0.72 -3.06
C GLY A 103 22.00 -2.20 -2.72
N MET A 104 23.11 -2.94 -2.81
CA MET A 104 23.14 -4.40 -2.78
C MET A 104 23.25 -5.02 -1.38
N ALA A 105 23.50 -4.22 -0.34
CA ALA A 105 23.67 -4.73 1.02
C ALA A 105 23.25 -3.70 2.06
N LYS A 106 22.79 -4.18 3.22
CA LYS A 106 22.39 -3.33 4.34
C LYS A 106 23.50 -2.36 4.75
N SER A 107 23.13 -1.11 4.96
CA SER A 107 23.95 0.02 5.37
C SER A 107 25.08 0.40 4.39
N TYR A 108 24.97 0.02 3.12
CA TYR A 108 25.89 0.44 2.07
C TYR A 108 25.29 1.57 1.21
N PHE A 109 25.33 2.78 1.75
CA PHE A 109 24.63 3.91 1.13
C PHE A 109 25.45 4.66 0.07
N ASP A 110 24.83 4.91 -1.08
CA ASP A 110 25.22 5.92 -2.05
C ASP A 110 24.25 7.11 -1.94
N TRP A 111 24.76 8.24 -1.45
CA TRP A 111 23.98 9.43 -1.19
C TRP A 111 23.97 10.43 -2.34
N TYR A 112 24.72 10.19 -3.42
CA TYR A 112 25.01 11.20 -4.45
C TYR A 112 23.76 11.91 -4.97
N PHE A 113 22.77 11.15 -5.43
CA PHE A 113 21.55 11.72 -6.01
C PHE A 113 20.71 12.46 -4.98
N THR A 114 20.52 11.89 -3.79
CA THR A 114 19.74 12.52 -2.73
C THR A 114 20.40 13.80 -2.21
N ASP A 115 21.72 13.82 -2.02
CA ASP A 115 22.47 15.00 -1.57
C ASP A 115 22.32 16.14 -2.59
N ARG A 116 22.49 15.81 -3.88
CA ARG A 116 22.35 16.73 -5.00
C ARG A 116 20.92 17.27 -5.11
N ILE A 117 19.90 16.41 -5.04
CA ILE A 117 18.48 16.82 -5.08
C ILE A 117 18.15 17.79 -3.96
N VAL A 118 18.59 17.50 -2.73
CA VAL A 118 18.36 18.38 -1.58
C VAL A 118 19.06 19.72 -1.78
N ALA A 119 20.33 19.72 -2.20
CA ALA A 119 21.08 20.95 -2.44
C ALA A 119 20.44 21.82 -3.53
N ASP A 120 19.97 21.23 -4.63
CA ASP A 120 19.31 21.97 -5.69
C ASP A 120 17.94 22.52 -5.26
N ALA A 121 17.17 21.77 -4.48
CA ALA A 121 15.90 22.24 -3.93
C ALA A 121 16.12 23.42 -2.97
N GLU A 122 17.13 23.34 -2.09
CA GLU A 122 17.52 24.44 -1.20
C GLU A 122 17.96 25.68 -1.99
N ALA A 123 18.75 25.50 -3.05
CA ALA A 123 19.18 26.60 -3.93
C ALA A 123 17.99 27.26 -4.65
N ALA A 124 16.95 26.50 -4.97
CA ALA A 124 15.70 27.00 -5.53
C ALA A 124 14.73 27.56 -4.47
N GLY A 125 15.04 27.44 -3.17
CA GLY A 125 14.17 27.87 -2.08
C GLY A 125 12.88 27.03 -1.95
N LEU A 126 12.94 25.75 -2.32
CA LEU A 126 11.82 24.81 -2.28
C LEU A 126 11.92 23.86 -1.09
N ASP A 127 10.80 23.65 -0.40
CA ASP A 127 10.64 22.60 0.59
C ASP A 127 10.47 21.24 -0.12
N ILE A 128 11.12 20.19 0.40
CA ILE A 128 11.10 18.85 -0.22
C ILE A 128 10.33 17.82 0.60
N LEU A 129 9.51 17.03 -0.11
CA LEU A 129 8.88 15.80 0.37
C LEU A 129 9.48 14.60 -0.37
N PHE A 130 10.09 13.68 0.37
CA PHE A 130 10.57 12.41 -0.19
C PHE A 130 9.56 11.30 -0.01
N ARG A 131 9.19 10.62 -1.10
CA ARG A 131 8.44 9.35 -1.06
C ARG A 131 9.43 8.20 -1.05
N LEU A 132 9.41 7.40 0.00
CA LEU A 132 10.31 6.26 0.19
C LEU A 132 9.58 4.96 -0.18
N ASP A 133 10.12 4.19 -1.13
CA ASP A 133 9.59 2.90 -1.58
C ASP A 133 10.71 2.07 -2.26
N SER A 134 10.39 0.99 -2.99
CA SER A 134 11.33 0.25 -3.86
C SER A 134 12.47 -0.44 -3.11
N GLU A 135 12.13 -1.56 -2.49
CA GLU A 135 13.00 -2.41 -1.68
C GLU A 135 14.23 -2.95 -2.44
N PRO A 136 15.41 -3.06 -1.80
CA PRO A 136 16.59 -3.66 -2.39
C PRO A 136 16.50 -5.18 -2.40
N VAL A 137 17.23 -5.81 -3.33
CA VAL A 137 17.16 -7.26 -3.59
C VAL A 137 17.39 -8.13 -2.35
N TRP A 138 18.21 -7.67 -1.40
CA TRP A 138 18.55 -8.41 -0.18
C TRP A 138 17.42 -8.42 0.87
N THR A 139 16.36 -7.64 0.65
CA THR A 139 15.17 -7.56 1.53
C THR A 139 13.94 -8.22 0.92
N VAL A 140 14.02 -8.61 -0.35
CA VAL A 140 12.89 -9.18 -1.08
C VAL A 140 12.55 -10.56 -0.49
N PRO A 141 11.31 -10.80 -0.02
CA PRO A 141 10.92 -12.11 0.46
C PRO A 141 10.92 -13.12 -0.70
N GLU A 142 11.01 -14.42 -0.40
CA GLU A 142 11.07 -15.47 -1.44
C GLU A 142 9.91 -15.37 -2.45
N ARG A 143 8.70 -15.08 -1.96
CA ARG A 143 7.49 -14.87 -2.78
C ARG A 143 7.53 -13.62 -3.67
N GLY A 144 8.49 -12.71 -3.46
CA GLY A 144 8.63 -11.41 -4.11
C GLY A 144 9.71 -11.34 -5.19
N THR A 145 10.45 -12.43 -5.43
CA THR A 145 11.58 -12.48 -6.38
C THR A 145 11.25 -12.10 -7.84
N THR A 146 9.96 -12.04 -8.19
CA THR A 146 9.48 -11.64 -9.53
C THR A 146 8.81 -10.25 -9.54
N SER A 147 8.64 -9.61 -8.37
CA SER A 147 8.07 -8.28 -8.28
C SER A 147 9.11 -7.20 -8.57
N SER A 148 8.66 -6.06 -9.11
CA SER A 148 9.47 -4.85 -9.26
C SER A 148 9.48 -3.97 -8.01
N ASN A 149 8.46 -4.09 -7.15
CA ASN A 149 8.30 -3.33 -5.92
C ASN A 149 7.34 -4.09 -4.98
N GLY A 150 7.68 -4.20 -3.70
CA GLY A 150 6.90 -4.92 -2.71
C GLY A 150 7.43 -4.71 -1.30
N PRO A 151 6.63 -5.01 -0.27
CA PRO A 151 7.09 -4.84 1.10
C PRO A 151 8.25 -5.82 1.37
N PRO A 152 9.25 -5.42 2.18
CA PRO A 152 10.38 -6.26 2.53
C PRO A 152 9.94 -7.46 3.39
N ASP A 153 10.77 -8.50 3.44
CA ASP A 153 10.57 -9.67 4.31
C ASP A 153 10.59 -9.27 5.79
N ASN A 154 11.44 -8.29 6.13
CA ASN A 154 11.54 -7.70 7.45
C ASN A 154 11.24 -6.20 7.40
N PRO A 155 10.09 -5.75 7.96
CA PRO A 155 9.74 -4.33 8.02
C PRO A 155 10.80 -3.43 8.68
N GLN A 156 11.55 -3.96 9.67
CA GLN A 156 12.58 -3.19 10.36
C GLN A 156 13.70 -2.73 9.44
N ASP A 157 14.00 -3.48 8.36
CA ASP A 157 15.04 -3.06 7.42
C ASP A 157 14.62 -1.78 6.69
N PHE A 158 13.33 -1.61 6.38
CA PHE A 158 12.81 -0.35 5.82
C PHE A 158 12.74 0.77 6.86
N GLY A 159 12.41 0.44 8.11
CA GLY A 159 12.47 1.38 9.24
C GLY A 159 13.86 1.96 9.44
N ASP A 160 14.90 1.11 9.39
CA ASP A 160 16.31 1.51 9.51
C ASP A 160 16.73 2.44 8.34
N PHE A 161 16.27 2.16 7.12
CA PHE A 161 16.48 3.04 5.98
C PHE A 161 15.80 4.40 6.16
N CYS A 162 14.53 4.41 6.60
CA CYS A 162 13.79 5.63 6.89
C CYS A 162 14.49 6.46 7.97
N HIS A 163 15.02 5.80 9.01
CA HIS A 163 15.82 6.44 10.05
C HIS A 163 17.08 7.10 9.47
N ALA A 164 17.85 6.38 8.65
CA ALA A 164 19.05 6.93 8.01
C ALA A 164 18.75 8.14 7.11
N MET A 165 17.66 8.09 6.33
CA MET A 165 17.19 9.22 5.53
C MET A 165 16.81 10.43 6.39
N ALA A 166 16.08 10.22 7.49
CA ALA A 166 15.63 11.28 8.38
C ALA A 166 16.80 11.90 9.17
N GLU A 167 17.73 11.08 9.66
CA GLU A 167 18.93 11.53 10.37
C GLU A 167 19.82 12.37 9.44
N ARG A 168 20.07 11.88 8.22
CA ARG A 168 20.95 12.57 7.25
C ARG A 168 20.42 13.94 6.83
N TYR A 169 19.11 14.04 6.58
CA TYR A 169 18.50 15.26 6.05
C TYR A 169 17.71 16.05 7.09
N GLN A 170 18.00 15.84 8.37
CA GLN A 170 17.35 16.56 9.46
C GLN A 170 17.44 18.08 9.27
N GLY A 171 16.28 18.74 9.20
CA GLY A 171 16.17 20.18 9.00
C GLY A 171 16.27 20.66 7.54
N ARG A 172 16.54 19.75 6.59
CA ARG A 172 16.67 20.03 5.15
C ARG A 172 15.51 19.42 4.35
N VAL A 173 15.15 18.17 4.65
CA VAL A 173 13.94 17.53 4.13
C VAL A 173 12.80 17.76 5.11
N ARG A 174 11.63 18.20 4.60
CA ARG A 174 10.53 18.68 5.44
C ARG A 174 9.47 17.63 5.71
N ALA A 175 9.35 16.64 4.83
CA ALA A 175 8.39 15.55 4.97
C ALA A 175 8.87 14.28 4.28
N TYR A 176 8.40 13.15 4.80
CA TYR A 176 8.56 11.84 4.20
C TYR A 176 7.19 11.19 4.00
N GLN A 177 6.97 10.61 2.83
CA GLN A 177 5.85 9.73 2.56
C GLN A 177 6.35 8.28 2.62
N VAL A 178 5.72 7.49 3.49
CA VAL A 178 5.99 6.05 3.60
C VAL A 178 5.19 5.29 2.55
N TRP A 179 5.90 4.69 1.60
CA TRP A 179 5.38 3.85 0.54
C TRP A 179 4.54 4.59 -0.53
N ASN A 180 4.12 3.85 -1.56
CA ASN A 180 3.23 4.31 -2.62
C ASN A 180 2.02 3.38 -2.73
N GLU A 181 0.80 3.94 -2.68
CA GLU A 181 -0.46 3.27 -3.04
C GLU A 181 -0.57 1.78 -2.60
N PRO A 182 -0.38 1.43 -1.31
CA PRO A 182 -0.34 0.04 -0.84
C PRO A 182 -1.67 -0.73 -1.07
N ASN A 183 -2.74 -0.01 -1.39
CA ASN A 183 -4.02 -0.58 -1.78
C ASN A 183 -4.04 -1.16 -3.21
N LEU A 184 -2.97 -1.00 -4.00
CA LEU A 184 -2.86 -1.53 -5.35
C LEU A 184 -1.88 -2.69 -5.37
N ALA A 185 -2.32 -3.85 -5.87
CA ALA A 185 -1.50 -5.07 -5.87
C ALA A 185 -0.13 -4.86 -6.54
N ARG A 186 -0.06 -4.09 -7.62
CA ARG A 186 1.20 -3.78 -8.34
C ARG A 186 2.22 -3.02 -7.47
N GLU A 187 1.75 -2.29 -6.47
CA GLU A 187 2.57 -1.52 -5.52
C GLU A 187 2.80 -2.32 -4.22
N TRP A 188 2.32 -3.56 -4.17
CA TRP A 188 2.40 -4.44 -3.01
C TRP A 188 2.84 -5.85 -3.42
N GLY A 189 3.94 -5.95 -4.20
CA GLY A 189 4.52 -7.24 -4.58
C GLY A 189 3.78 -8.00 -5.69
N GLY A 190 2.73 -7.42 -6.27
CA GLY A 190 1.76 -8.15 -7.10
C GLY A 190 0.75 -8.96 -6.27
N TRP A 191 0.68 -8.74 -4.96
CA TRP A 191 -0.15 -9.51 -4.02
C TRP A 191 -1.45 -8.78 -3.68
N PRO A 192 -2.45 -9.46 -3.09
CA PRO A 192 -3.60 -8.78 -2.50
C PRO A 192 -3.14 -7.71 -1.49
N PRO A 193 -3.76 -6.52 -1.47
CA PRO A 193 -3.45 -5.50 -0.47
C PRO A 193 -3.56 -6.03 0.96
N ASP A 194 -2.61 -5.65 1.80
CA ASP A 194 -2.49 -6.10 3.19
C ASP A 194 -2.43 -4.90 4.15
N PRO A 195 -3.57 -4.47 4.70
CA PRO A 195 -3.62 -3.34 5.63
C PRO A 195 -2.80 -3.58 6.90
N ASP A 196 -2.82 -4.80 7.44
CA ASP A 196 -2.09 -5.14 8.67
C ASP A 196 -0.58 -5.13 8.41
N GLY A 197 -0.14 -5.70 7.28
CA GLY A 197 1.25 -5.64 6.84
C GLY A 197 1.75 -4.21 6.63
N TYR A 198 0.92 -3.32 6.08
CA TYR A 198 1.27 -1.90 5.94
C TYR A 198 1.36 -1.18 7.29
N VAL A 199 0.52 -1.53 8.28
CA VAL A 199 0.62 -0.98 9.64
C VAL A 199 1.92 -1.41 10.33
N GLU A 200 2.36 -2.66 10.14
CA GLU A 200 3.65 -3.11 10.67
C GLU A 200 4.82 -2.39 9.99
N LEU A 201 4.75 -2.14 8.68
CA LEU A 201 5.73 -1.32 7.95
C LEU A 201 5.80 0.12 8.47
N LEU A 202 4.66 0.72 8.84
CA LEU A 202 4.60 2.07 9.40
C LEU A 202 5.13 2.16 10.85
N ARG A 203 5.17 1.04 11.57
CA ARG A 203 5.59 0.98 12.98
C ARG A 203 7.09 0.80 13.15
N ALA A 204 7.73 0.12 12.18
CA ALA A 204 9.17 -0.15 12.14
C ALA A 204 10.03 1.11 12.29
#